data_AF-R6C0V5-F1
#
_entry.id   AF-R6C0V5-F1
#
_cell.length_a   1.000
_cell.length_b   1.000
_cell.length_c   1.000
_cell.angle_alpha   90.00
_cell.angle_beta   90.00
_cell.angle_gamma   90.00
#
_symmetry.space_group_name_H-M   'P 1'
#
loop_
_entity.id
_entity.type
_entity.pdbx_description
1 polymer ?
#
loop_
_entity_poly.entity_id
_entity_poly.type
_entity_poly.pdbx_seq_one_letter_code
_entity_poly.pdbx_strand_id
1 'polypeptide(L)'
;MRMLDPSNVYMIRDIATYTNYFLVDGELSQNYFVCEVPHGTVSKVWYPSPTLGMERRRMTVYTPAGYEDSNKQYPVLYLLHGAGGDENAWSELGRAIQIFDNLIAQGKAEPMIVVMPNGNGAQEAVPGEYPNSMYKPSFANPKTMEGSFEKGLSGYHEVCGKSLSYYK
;
A
#
# COMPACT_ATOMS: atom_id res chain seq x y z
N MET A 1 -18.47 21.54 -15.06
CA MET A 1 -18.80 20.39 -14.19
C MET A 1 -17.86 19.26 -14.56
N ARG A 2 -17.10 18.70 -13.61
CA ARG A 2 -16.30 17.48 -13.83
C ARG A 2 -17.17 16.30 -13.37
N MET A 3 -17.36 15.31 -14.23
CA MET A 3 -18.17 14.12 -13.95
C MET A 3 -17.38 12.89 -14.37
N LEU A 4 -17.47 11.82 -13.59
CA LEU A 4 -16.95 10.51 -13.95
C LEU A 4 -17.83 9.90 -15.04
N ASP A 5 -17.24 9.09 -15.92
CA ASP A 5 -17.99 8.30 -16.89
C ASP A 5 -18.86 7.26 -16.15
N PRO A 6 -20.20 7.39 -16.20
CA PRO A 6 -21.09 6.48 -15.49
C PRO A 6 -21.14 5.07 -16.11
N SER A 7 -20.66 4.90 -17.34
CA SER A 7 -20.60 3.60 -18.02
C SER A 7 -19.29 2.87 -17.71
N ASN A 8 -18.29 3.56 -17.16
CA ASN A 8 -17.01 2.97 -16.77
C ASN A 8 -16.94 2.80 -15.25
N VAL A 9 -17.19 1.59 -14.77
CA VAL A 9 -17.12 1.26 -13.34
C VAL A 9 -15.70 1.26 -12.76
N TYR A 10 -14.68 1.27 -13.62
CA TYR A 10 -13.28 1.23 -13.20
C TYR A 10 -12.84 2.62 -12.77
N MET A 11 -12.60 2.78 -11.48
CA MET A 11 -12.20 4.03 -10.86
C MET A 11 -10.99 3.83 -9.96
N ILE A 12 -10.14 4.84 -9.90
CA ILE A 12 -9.02 4.94 -8.98
C ILE A 12 -9.10 6.25 -8.21
N ARG A 13 -8.62 6.23 -6.97
CA ARG A 13 -8.47 7.42 -6.13
C ARG A 13 -7.02 7.88 -6.18
N ASP A 14 -6.83 9.16 -6.45
CA ASP A 14 -5.59 9.87 -6.23
C ASP A 14 -5.87 11.06 -5.30
N ILE A 15 -5.43 10.92 -4.05
CA ILE A 15 -5.61 11.90 -2.97
C ILE A 15 -7.09 12.21 -2.75
N ALA A 16 -7.56 13.36 -3.25
CA ALA A 16 -8.92 13.86 -3.10
C ALA A 16 -9.76 13.73 -4.38
N THR A 17 -9.21 13.08 -5.42
CA THR A 17 -9.88 12.95 -6.71
C THR A 17 -10.09 11.49 -7.07
N TYR A 18 -11.26 11.21 -7.63
CA TYR A 18 -11.53 9.96 -8.33
C TYR A 18 -11.43 10.23 -9.83
N THR A 19 -10.92 9.24 -10.56
CA THR A 19 -10.84 9.28 -12.02
C THR A 19 -11.16 7.89 -12.56
N ASN A 20 -11.91 7.81 -13.66
CA ASN A 20 -12.06 6.55 -14.38
C ASN A 20 -10.75 6.17 -15.07
N TYR A 21 -10.50 4.87 -15.23
CA TYR A 21 -9.35 4.41 -15.99
C TYR A 21 -9.74 3.25 -16.92
N PHE A 22 -8.86 2.97 -17.87
CA PHE A 22 -8.86 1.74 -18.66
C PHE A 22 -7.41 1.38 -18.95
N LEU A 23 -7.16 0.10 -19.22
CA LEU A 23 -5.86 -0.38 -19.65
C LEU A 23 -5.93 -0.68 -21.15
N VAL A 24 -4.94 -0.22 -21.89
CA VAL A 24 -4.78 -0.57 -23.31
C VAL A 24 -3.89 -1.80 -23.35
N ASP A 25 -4.41 -2.89 -23.91
CA ASP A 25 -3.65 -4.14 -24.05
C ASP A 25 -2.37 -3.95 -24.88
N GLY A 26 -1.30 -4.65 -24.48
CA GLY A 26 0.01 -4.57 -25.09
C GLY A 26 1.15 -4.86 -24.12
N GLU A 27 2.34 -5.12 -24.67
CA GLU A 27 3.53 -5.57 -23.93
C GLU A 27 3.87 -4.71 -22.69
N LEU A 28 3.74 -3.38 -22.81
CA LEU A 28 4.05 -2.45 -21.71
C LEU A 28 3.04 -2.48 -20.56
N SER A 29 1.81 -2.94 -20.83
CA SER A 29 0.69 -2.92 -19.89
C SER A 29 0.42 -4.28 -19.25
N GLN A 30 1.03 -5.35 -19.78
CA GLN A 30 0.70 -6.74 -19.44
C GLN A 30 0.74 -7.00 -17.92
N ASN A 31 1.69 -6.39 -17.20
CA ASN A 31 1.84 -6.61 -15.76
C ASN A 31 0.85 -5.82 -14.91
N TYR A 32 0.08 -4.90 -15.51
CA TYR A 32 -0.97 -4.16 -14.82
C TYR A 32 -2.30 -4.92 -14.81
N PHE A 33 -2.51 -5.86 -15.73
CA PHE A 33 -3.72 -6.67 -15.76
C PHE A 33 -3.73 -7.71 -14.63
N VAL A 34 -4.94 -8.09 -14.22
CA VAL A 34 -5.13 -9.29 -13.41
C VAL A 34 -5.04 -10.48 -14.35
N CYS A 35 -4.09 -11.37 -14.11
CA CYS A 35 -3.85 -12.57 -14.92
C CYS A 35 -4.18 -13.83 -14.12
N GLU A 36 -4.39 -14.96 -14.80
CA GLU A 36 -4.59 -16.28 -14.19
C GLU A 36 -3.27 -16.83 -13.65
N VAL A 37 -2.78 -16.25 -12.56
CA VAL A 37 -1.55 -16.62 -11.85
C VAL A 37 -1.84 -16.77 -10.35
N PRO A 38 -0.97 -17.45 -9.57
CA PRO A 38 -1.11 -17.45 -8.12
C PRO A 38 -1.07 -16.02 -7.57
N HIS A 39 -2.09 -15.66 -6.78
CA HIS A 39 -2.23 -14.31 -6.21
C HIS A 39 -1.75 -14.27 -4.75
N GLY A 40 -1.04 -13.22 -4.40
CA GLY A 40 -0.70 -12.91 -3.01
C GLY A 40 -1.87 -12.35 -2.19
N THR A 41 -1.67 -12.24 -0.88
CA THR A 41 -2.65 -11.67 0.05
C THR A 41 -2.34 -10.20 0.29
N VAL A 42 -3.39 -9.36 0.35
CA VAL A 42 -3.27 -7.95 0.74
C VAL A 42 -3.98 -7.72 2.07
N SER A 43 -3.23 -7.28 3.06
CA SER A 43 -3.68 -7.11 4.44
C SER A 43 -3.52 -5.66 4.89
N LYS A 44 -4.53 -5.15 5.61
CA LYS A 44 -4.47 -3.84 6.29
C LYS A 44 -4.17 -4.07 7.76
N VAL A 45 -3.02 -3.59 8.22
CA VAL A 45 -2.46 -3.96 9.53
C VAL A 45 -2.25 -2.73 10.41
N TRP A 46 -2.73 -2.79 11.65
CA TRP A 46 -2.56 -1.73 12.64
C TRP A 46 -1.36 -2.00 13.55
N TYR A 47 -0.59 -0.95 13.86
CA TYR A 47 0.63 -1.04 14.65
C TYR A 47 0.88 0.24 15.46
N PRO A 48 1.50 0.17 16.66
CA PRO A 48 1.86 1.36 17.43
C PRO A 48 3.05 2.12 16.81
N SER A 49 3.09 3.44 16.96
CA SER A 49 4.20 4.28 16.50
C SER A 49 4.63 5.29 17.58
N PRO A 50 5.45 4.84 18.57
CA PRO A 50 5.97 5.71 19.63
C PRO A 50 6.76 6.90 19.09
N THR A 51 7.53 6.71 18.01
CA THR A 51 8.35 7.78 17.37
C THR A 51 7.51 8.95 16.88
N LEU A 52 6.25 8.70 16.48
CA LEU A 52 5.32 9.74 16.02
C LEU A 52 4.31 10.15 17.09
N GLY A 53 4.39 9.56 18.29
CA GLY A 53 3.45 9.80 19.39
C GLY A 53 2.05 9.28 19.09
N MET A 54 1.93 8.18 18.32
CA MET A 54 0.65 7.59 17.94
C MET A 54 0.52 6.18 18.51
N GLU A 55 -0.58 5.92 19.21
CA GLU A 55 -0.92 4.60 19.76
C GLU A 55 -1.20 3.57 18.65
N ARG A 56 -1.67 4.03 17.49
CA ARG A 56 -1.93 3.17 16.34
C ARG A 56 -1.73 3.93 15.03
N ARG A 57 -1.20 3.22 14.06
CA ARG A 57 -1.11 3.59 12.65
C ARG A 57 -1.44 2.37 11.80
N ARG A 58 -1.77 2.59 10.52
CA ARG A 58 -2.11 1.51 9.59
C ARG A 58 -1.13 1.48 8.42
N MET A 59 -0.82 0.26 7.99
CA MET A 59 -0.07 -0.02 6.76
C MET A 59 -0.81 -1.05 5.91
N THR A 60 -0.59 -1.02 4.61
CA THR A 60 -0.98 -2.09 3.70
C THR A 60 0.20 -3.03 3.50
N VAL A 61 -0.02 -4.32 3.57
CA VAL A 61 1.02 -5.35 3.41
C VAL A 61 0.57 -6.32 2.32
N TYR A 62 1.44 -6.57 1.36
CA TYR A 62 1.31 -7.67 0.41
C TYR A 62 2.22 -8.83 0.83
N THR A 63 1.67 -10.04 0.90
CA THR A 63 2.43 -11.29 1.05
C THR A 63 2.32 -12.09 -0.26
N PRO A 64 3.40 -12.71 -0.73
CA PRO A 64 3.38 -13.44 -2.00
C PRO A 64 2.53 -14.70 -1.88
N ALA A 65 2.03 -15.20 -3.02
CA ALA A 65 1.25 -16.43 -3.06
C ALA A 65 1.97 -17.60 -2.35
N GLY A 66 1.23 -18.33 -1.51
CA GLY A 66 1.74 -19.46 -0.71
C GLY A 66 2.53 -19.03 0.54
N TYR A 67 2.46 -17.77 0.94
CA TYR A 67 3.07 -17.28 2.19
C TYR A 67 2.49 -17.99 3.42
N GLU A 68 1.17 -18.15 3.47
CA GLU A 68 0.40 -18.69 4.60
C GLU A 68 0.66 -20.19 4.83
N ASP A 69 0.94 -20.93 3.75
CA ASP A 69 1.22 -22.37 3.78
C ASP A 69 2.71 -22.68 3.96
N SER A 70 3.56 -21.66 4.16
CA SER A 70 5.01 -21.79 4.16
C SER A 70 5.67 -21.26 5.42
N ASN A 71 6.74 -21.94 5.83
CA ASN A 71 7.65 -21.43 6.85
C ASN A 71 8.83 -20.64 6.28
N LYS A 72 8.86 -20.41 4.96
CA LYS A 72 9.91 -19.66 4.28
C LYS A 72 10.04 -18.24 4.84
N GLN A 73 11.28 -17.75 4.89
CA GLN A 73 11.56 -16.34 5.14
C GLN A 73 11.63 -15.61 3.79
N TYR A 74 11.04 -14.42 3.74
CA TYR A 74 10.95 -13.61 2.54
C TYR A 74 11.69 -12.29 2.74
N PRO A 75 12.39 -11.77 1.72
CA PRO A 75 12.88 -10.39 1.76
C PRO A 75 11.69 -9.42 1.87
N VAL A 76 11.95 -8.24 2.44
CA VAL A 76 10.93 -7.22 2.67
C VAL A 76 11.28 -5.95 1.89
N LEU A 77 10.34 -5.48 1.08
CA LEU A 77 10.40 -4.19 0.39
C LEU A 77 9.47 -3.19 1.09
N TYR A 78 10.02 -2.06 1.53
CA TYR A 78 9.23 -0.92 1.99
C TYR A 78 8.98 0.04 0.82
N LEU A 79 7.73 0.13 0.39
CA LEU A 79 7.33 0.88 -0.81
C LEU A 79 6.56 2.15 -0.41
N LEU A 80 7.24 3.30 -0.45
CA LEU A 80 6.73 4.58 0.01
C LEU A 80 6.00 5.35 -1.10
N HIS A 81 4.89 5.98 -0.76
CA HIS A 81 4.13 6.84 -1.68
C HIS A 81 4.69 8.27 -1.73
N GLY A 82 4.25 9.06 -2.71
CA GLY A 82 4.57 10.48 -2.83
C GLY A 82 3.71 11.39 -1.96
N ALA A 83 3.94 12.70 -2.05
CA ALA A 83 3.20 13.71 -1.31
C ALA A 83 1.68 13.62 -1.57
N GLY A 84 0.88 13.73 -0.51
CA GLY A 84 -0.58 13.64 -0.55
C GLY A 84 -1.15 12.22 -0.61
N GLY A 85 -0.35 11.23 -1.04
CA GLY A 85 -0.73 9.82 -1.00
C GLY A 85 -0.86 9.26 0.41
N ASP A 86 -1.15 7.98 0.51
CA ASP A 86 -1.35 7.24 1.77
C ASP A 86 -1.04 5.74 1.55
N GLU A 87 -1.28 4.91 2.57
CA GLU A 87 -0.94 3.48 2.54
C GLU A 87 -1.68 2.66 1.45
N ASN A 88 -2.72 3.22 0.82
CA ASN A 88 -3.45 2.58 -0.27
C ASN A 88 -2.91 2.97 -1.67
N ALA A 89 -2.04 3.98 -1.77
CA ALA A 89 -1.65 4.54 -3.06
C ALA A 89 -0.99 3.51 -3.99
N TRP A 90 -0.09 2.67 -3.47
CA TRP A 90 0.59 1.67 -4.30
C TRP A 90 -0.28 0.46 -4.64
N SER A 91 -1.11 -0.01 -3.71
CA SER A 91 -2.00 -1.16 -3.94
C SER A 91 -3.15 -0.82 -4.89
N GLU A 92 -3.70 0.39 -4.81
CA GLU A 92 -4.87 0.82 -5.58
C GLU A 92 -4.50 1.62 -6.85
N LEU A 93 -3.82 2.76 -6.69
CA LEU A 93 -3.43 3.64 -7.81
C LEU A 93 -2.24 3.07 -8.60
N GLY A 94 -1.23 2.56 -7.89
CA GLY A 94 0.01 2.05 -8.49
C GLY A 94 -0.10 0.62 -9.05
N ARG A 95 -1.21 -0.09 -8.79
CA ARG A 95 -1.43 -1.49 -9.21
C ARG A 95 -0.29 -2.44 -8.81
N ALA A 96 0.37 -2.16 -7.69
CA ALA A 96 1.52 -2.92 -7.22
C ALA A 96 1.18 -4.42 -7.06
N ILE A 97 -0.03 -4.74 -6.65
CA ILE A 97 -0.48 -6.13 -6.41
C ILE A 97 -0.40 -6.94 -7.69
N GLN A 98 -1.01 -6.45 -8.77
CA GLN A 98 -0.97 -7.11 -10.08
C GLN A 98 0.46 -7.22 -10.61
N ILE A 99 1.27 -6.17 -10.42
CA ILE A 99 2.67 -6.16 -10.86
C ILE A 99 3.47 -7.25 -10.14
N PHE A 100 3.37 -7.33 -8.81
CA PHE A 100 4.12 -8.33 -8.03
C PHE A 100 3.64 -9.76 -8.32
N ASP A 101 2.32 -10.02 -8.37
CA ASP A 101 1.79 -11.32 -8.75
C ASP A 101 2.35 -11.78 -10.10
N ASN A 102 2.24 -10.91 -11.12
CA ASN A 102 2.66 -11.22 -12.48
C ASN A 102 4.18 -11.42 -12.59
N LEU A 103 4.98 -10.56 -11.98
CA LEU A 103 6.44 -10.65 -12.04
C LEU A 103 6.98 -11.86 -11.26
N ILE A 104 6.38 -12.20 -10.12
CA ILE A 104 6.74 -13.38 -9.34
C ILE A 104 6.38 -14.65 -10.13
N ALA A 105 5.19 -14.72 -10.71
CA ALA A 105 4.76 -15.86 -11.54
C ALA A 105 5.63 -16.04 -12.79
N GLN A 106 6.12 -14.94 -13.38
CA GLN A 106 7.07 -14.97 -14.49
C GLN A 106 8.52 -15.31 -14.08
N GLY A 107 8.81 -15.42 -12.78
CA GLY A 107 10.17 -15.62 -12.27
C GLY A 107 11.09 -14.40 -12.45
N LYS A 108 10.53 -13.22 -12.70
CA LYS A 108 11.28 -11.96 -12.90
C LYS A 108 11.45 -11.16 -11.61
N ALA A 109 10.70 -11.50 -10.56
CA ALA A 109 10.87 -10.98 -9.21
C ALA A 109 10.92 -12.14 -8.22
N GLU A 110 11.78 -12.03 -7.20
CA GLU A 110 11.77 -12.97 -6.08
C GLU A 110 10.48 -12.80 -5.27
N PRO A 111 9.84 -13.89 -4.79
CA PRO A 111 8.75 -13.76 -3.82
C PRO A 111 9.20 -12.94 -2.61
N MET A 112 8.47 -11.86 -2.29
CA MET A 112 8.83 -10.90 -1.25
C MET A 112 7.60 -10.34 -0.55
N ILE A 113 7.76 -9.91 0.71
CA ILE A 113 6.74 -9.13 1.42
C ILE A 113 6.89 -7.67 1.00
N VAL A 114 5.80 -7.00 0.67
CA VAL A 114 5.81 -5.57 0.32
C VAL A 114 4.99 -4.80 1.33
N VAL A 115 5.65 -3.91 2.08
CA VAL A 115 5.05 -3.06 3.11
C VAL A 115 4.85 -1.66 2.54
N MET A 116 3.61 -1.21 2.51
CA MET A 116 3.17 0.10 2.03
C MET A 116 2.61 0.89 3.22
N PRO A 117 3.44 1.64 3.96
CA PRO A 117 3.01 2.41 5.12
C PRO A 117 2.41 3.77 4.72
N ASN A 118 1.68 4.39 5.65
CA ASN A 118 1.29 5.79 5.50
C ASN A 118 2.46 6.71 5.88
N GLY A 119 3.00 7.43 4.90
CA GLY A 119 4.09 8.39 5.08
C GLY A 119 3.67 9.71 5.75
N ASN A 120 2.37 10.01 5.84
CA ASN A 120 1.90 11.21 6.53
C ASN A 120 1.98 11.03 8.05
N GLY A 121 3.03 11.56 8.67
CA GLY A 121 3.29 11.41 10.10
C GLY A 121 2.26 12.04 11.05
N ALA A 122 1.27 12.77 10.54
CA ALA A 122 0.13 13.31 11.29
C ALA A 122 -1.16 12.48 11.15
N GLN A 123 -1.11 11.37 10.39
CA GLN A 123 -2.25 10.49 10.16
C GLN A 123 -2.01 9.09 10.75
N GLU A 124 -3.05 8.53 11.35
CA GLU A 124 -3.08 7.12 11.76
C GLU A 124 -3.25 6.21 10.52
N ALA A 125 -4.13 6.56 9.59
CA ALA A 125 -4.41 5.82 8.36
C ALA A 125 -4.87 6.78 7.25
N VAL A 126 -5.21 6.27 6.07
CA VAL A 126 -5.91 7.05 5.03
C VAL A 126 -7.20 7.68 5.60
N PRO A 127 -7.54 8.94 5.22
CA PRO A 127 -8.76 9.58 5.69
C PRO A 127 -10.02 8.75 5.40
N GLY A 128 -10.92 8.68 6.38
CA GLY A 128 -12.10 7.82 6.39
C GLY A 128 -11.90 6.47 7.08
N GLU A 129 -10.65 6.07 7.35
CA GLU A 129 -10.33 4.73 7.90
C GLU A 129 -9.77 4.78 9.33
N TYR A 130 -9.90 5.92 10.02
CA TYR A 130 -9.58 6.10 11.44
C TYR A 130 -10.52 7.13 12.10
N PRO A 131 -10.65 7.19 13.44
CA PRO A 131 -11.62 8.09 14.07
C PRO A 131 -11.40 9.57 13.74
N ASN A 132 -12.51 10.32 13.59
CA ASN A 132 -12.53 11.76 13.31
C ASN A 132 -11.77 12.17 12.03
N SER A 133 -11.69 11.28 11.03
CA SER A 133 -10.90 11.48 9.81
C SER A 133 -11.70 11.81 8.55
N MET A 134 -12.97 12.22 8.70
CA MET A 134 -13.86 12.58 7.58
C MET A 134 -13.56 13.99 7.04
N TYR A 135 -12.32 14.23 6.62
CA TYR A 135 -11.86 15.48 6.02
C TYR A 135 -11.34 15.25 4.60
N LYS A 136 -11.22 16.33 3.83
CA LYS A 136 -10.66 16.27 2.48
C LYS A 136 -9.13 16.11 2.54
N PRO A 137 -8.54 15.04 1.97
CA PRO A 137 -7.08 14.88 1.93
C PRO A 137 -6.41 16.03 1.15
N SER A 138 -5.19 16.36 1.55
CA SER A 138 -4.39 17.46 1.01
C SER A 138 -2.99 16.96 0.63
N PHE A 139 -2.39 17.61 -0.38
CA PHE A 139 -0.98 17.43 -0.71
C PHE A 139 -0.05 17.91 0.41
N ALA A 140 -0.47 18.93 1.16
CA ALA A 140 0.26 19.47 2.29
C ALA A 140 -0.40 19.01 3.58
N ASN A 141 0.17 18.00 4.23
CA ASN A 141 -0.19 17.61 5.60
C ASN A 141 0.92 18.08 6.57
N PRO A 142 0.58 18.35 7.85
CA PRO A 142 1.60 18.57 8.87
C PRO A 142 2.57 17.37 8.95
N LYS A 143 3.85 17.63 9.21
CA LYS A 143 4.92 16.62 9.33
C LYS A 143 5.31 15.85 8.04
N THR A 144 4.76 16.15 6.87
CA THR A 144 5.05 15.43 5.61
C THR A 144 6.48 15.66 5.06
N MET A 145 7.24 16.62 5.60
CA MET A 145 8.58 16.98 5.10
C MET A 145 9.65 17.08 6.19
N GLU A 146 9.34 16.64 7.41
CA GLU A 146 10.24 16.80 8.57
C GLU A 146 11.20 15.61 8.75
N GLY A 147 11.06 14.55 7.94
CA GLY A 147 11.87 13.34 8.05
C GLY A 147 11.54 12.46 9.27
N SER A 148 10.50 12.82 10.04
CA SER A 148 10.15 12.14 11.29
C SER A 148 9.61 10.73 11.04
N PHE A 149 8.94 10.52 9.91
CA PHE A 149 8.43 9.20 9.52
C PHE A 149 9.59 8.26 9.18
N GLU A 150 10.55 8.73 8.39
CA GLU A 150 11.71 7.99 7.92
C GLU A 150 12.65 7.63 9.09
N LYS A 151 12.79 8.51 10.08
CA LYS A 151 13.46 8.18 11.34
C LYS A 151 12.79 7.04 12.09
N GLY A 152 11.47 6.91 11.97
CA GLY A 152 10.72 5.79 12.53
C GLY A 152 11.03 4.46 11.84
N LEU A 153 11.38 4.46 10.55
CA LEU A 153 11.61 3.25 9.74
C LEU A 153 12.71 2.34 10.29
N SER A 154 13.71 2.89 10.98
CA SER A 154 14.78 2.09 11.60
C SER A 154 14.27 1.10 12.66
N GLY A 155 13.12 1.37 13.29
CA GLY A 155 12.47 0.46 14.25
C GLY A 155 11.40 -0.46 13.65
N TYR A 156 11.08 -0.34 12.35
CA TYR A 156 9.97 -1.12 11.75
C TYR A 156 10.28 -2.61 11.63
N HIS A 157 11.55 -3.02 11.57
CA HIS A 157 11.88 -4.44 11.51
C HIS A 157 11.36 -5.20 12.75
N GLU A 158 11.43 -4.59 13.93
CA GLU A 158 10.93 -5.20 15.18
C GLU A 158 9.40 -5.16 15.28
N VAL A 159 8.76 -4.07 14.83
CA VAL A 159 7.30 -3.90 14.91
C VAL A 159 6.59 -4.71 13.83
N CYS A 160 7.07 -4.66 12.59
CA CYS A 160 6.56 -5.45 11.48
C CYS A 160 6.89 -6.93 11.68
N GLY A 161 8.07 -7.28 12.23
CA GLY A 161 8.38 -8.67 12.62
C GLY A 161 7.41 -9.24 13.66
N LYS A 162 7.03 -8.46 14.67
CA LYS A 162 5.99 -8.83 15.66
C LYS A 162 4.57 -8.76 15.10
N SER A 163 4.29 -7.88 14.14
CA SER A 163 2.97 -7.73 13.53
C SER A 163 2.70 -8.82 12.48
N LEU A 164 3.74 -9.23 11.75
CA LEU A 164 3.72 -10.34 10.81
C LEU A 164 3.79 -11.69 11.53
N SER A 165 4.33 -11.76 12.75
CA SER A 165 4.21 -12.98 13.57
C SER A 165 2.77 -13.30 13.99
N TYR A 166 1.81 -12.37 13.85
CA TYR A 166 0.38 -12.69 13.99
C TYR A 166 -0.20 -13.43 12.78
N TYR A 167 0.55 -13.54 11.67
CA TYR A 167 0.18 -14.31 10.48
C TYR A 167 0.86 -15.69 10.44
N LYS A 168 1.42 -16.16 11.57
CA LYS A 168 1.92 -17.52 11.76
C LYS A 168 1.29 -18.17 12.99
#